data_AF-A0A0W1AZ61-F1
#
_entry.id   AF-A0A0W1AZ61-F1
#
_cell.length_a   1.000
_cell.length_b   1.000
_cell.length_c   1.000
_cell.angle_alpha   90.00
_cell.angle_beta   90.00
_cell.angle_gamma   90.00
#
_symmetry.space_group_name_H-M   'P 1'
#
loop_
_entity.id
_entity.type
_entity.pdbx_description
1 polymer ?
#
loop_
_entity_poly.entity_id
_entity_poly.type
_entity_poly.pdbx_seq_one_letter_code
_entity_poly.pdbx_strand_id
1 'polypeptide(L)'
;MKAASKFAITTLSSVLLLGSSMNLVVDAASSKSAQKSTAKKAADQAPTAAEKKVVDAEIKRVKDLTAKTGDTYVMYYKYKGLNSGLDLNYWGLTKEYASFDEYLQKASTLKGVILQKPSNLPEGYTFSKARIGGPLGGKFIDDLRAEGKKSGKPVFTKKMDWKEADDIRLEYTNGEDTLAITKFVVDAKEGKKKGYFDDNLPANIFPKYIYWQDSGKFGYSLSTSSDITREQKIEILKSAVKK
;
A
#
# COMPACT_ATOMS: atom_id res chain seq x y z
N MET A 1 -30.78 -5.97 52.80
CA MET A 1 -31.34 -7.33 52.99
C MET A 1 -31.30 -8.07 51.66
N LYS A 2 -31.03 -9.37 51.73
CA LYS A 2 -30.80 -10.31 50.61
C LYS A 2 -32.07 -10.54 49.78
N ALA A 3 -31.93 -10.82 48.48
CA ALA A 3 -32.32 -12.11 47.89
C ALA A 3 -32.02 -12.16 46.38
N ALA A 4 -31.38 -13.26 45.98
CA ALA A 4 -31.23 -13.72 44.60
C ALA A 4 -32.32 -14.76 44.30
N SER A 5 -32.73 -14.92 43.02
CA SER A 5 -33.24 -16.16 42.40
C SER A 5 -33.51 -15.89 40.91
N LYS A 6 -32.77 -16.50 39.97
CA LYS A 6 -32.90 -17.85 39.35
C LYS A 6 -33.98 -17.95 38.26
N PHE A 7 -33.49 -18.22 37.05
CA PHE A 7 -34.05 -18.85 35.84
C PHE A 7 -35.53 -19.27 35.80
N ALA A 8 -36.17 -18.96 34.67
CA ALA A 8 -37.24 -19.78 34.08
C ALA A 8 -37.09 -19.82 32.54
N ILE A 9 -36.87 -21.03 32.02
CA ILE A 9 -37.02 -21.42 30.61
C ILE A 9 -38.31 -22.21 30.53
N THR A 10 -39.23 -21.85 29.63
CA THR A 10 -40.23 -22.68 28.90
C THR A 10 -41.21 -21.70 28.22
N THR A 11 -41.70 -21.87 26.98
CA THR A 11 -42.31 -23.04 26.33
C THR A 11 -42.33 -22.86 24.79
N LEU A 12 -42.13 -23.97 24.07
CA LEU A 12 -42.52 -24.15 22.66
C LEU A 12 -44.05 -24.19 22.49
N SER A 13 -44.56 -23.69 21.36
CA SER A 13 -45.63 -24.28 20.53
C SER A 13 -45.67 -23.51 19.20
N SER A 14 -45.36 -24.14 18.04
CA SER A 14 -46.30 -24.84 17.13
C SER A 14 -47.31 -23.90 16.46
N VAL A 15 -47.69 -23.91 15.18
CA VAL A 15 -47.34 -24.59 13.92
C VAL A 15 -48.39 -24.08 12.90
N LEU A 16 -47.99 -23.82 11.65
CA LEU A 16 -48.73 -23.84 10.37
C LEU A 16 -50.13 -23.21 10.16
N LEU A 17 -50.24 -22.47 9.04
CA LEU A 17 -51.25 -22.62 7.96
C LEU A 17 -50.74 -21.79 6.74
N LEU A 18 -50.09 -22.39 5.75
CA LEU A 18 -50.65 -22.89 4.47
C LEU A 18 -51.68 -21.95 3.81
N GLY A 19 -51.30 -21.41 2.65
CA GLY A 19 -52.16 -20.68 1.71
C GLY A 19 -51.48 -20.60 0.34
N SER A 20 -51.77 -21.60 -0.48
CA SER A 20 -51.18 -21.89 -1.79
C SER A 20 -51.66 -20.96 -2.91
N SER A 21 -50.81 -20.74 -3.92
CA SER A 21 -51.26 -20.76 -5.31
C SER A 21 -50.09 -21.11 -6.24
N MET A 22 -50.10 -22.35 -6.72
CA MET A 22 -49.34 -22.78 -7.89
C MET A 22 -49.92 -22.14 -9.14
N ASN A 23 -49.06 -21.73 -10.06
CA ASN A 23 -49.30 -21.90 -11.48
C ASN A 23 -48.03 -22.50 -12.09
N LEU A 24 -48.17 -23.72 -12.60
CA LEU A 24 -47.19 -24.41 -13.42
C LEU A 24 -47.35 -23.94 -14.86
N VAL A 25 -46.26 -23.52 -15.50
CA VAL A 25 -46.00 -23.83 -16.91
C VAL A 25 -44.51 -24.16 -17.04
N VAL A 26 -44.26 -25.39 -17.48
CA VAL A 26 -42.96 -25.90 -17.94
C VAL A 26 -42.65 -25.26 -19.28
N ASP A 27 -41.45 -24.71 -19.45
CA ASP A 27 -40.73 -24.87 -20.71
C ASP A 27 -39.21 -24.78 -20.53
N ALA A 28 -38.51 -25.54 -21.37
CA ALA A 28 -37.12 -25.95 -21.22
C ALA A 28 -36.09 -24.80 -21.34
N ALA A 29 -35.17 -24.70 -20.37
CA ALA A 29 -33.81 -24.16 -20.56
C ALA A 29 -32.90 -24.56 -19.39
N SER A 30 -32.48 -25.84 -19.38
CA SER A 30 -31.32 -26.27 -18.62
C SER A 30 -30.05 -25.60 -19.17
N SER A 31 -29.07 -25.33 -18.28
CA SER A 31 -27.69 -24.88 -18.56
C SER A 31 -27.31 -23.38 -18.52
N LYS A 32 -27.91 -22.51 -17.69
CA LYS A 32 -27.28 -21.20 -17.37
C LYS A 32 -27.21 -20.77 -15.90
N SER A 33 -27.87 -21.46 -14.97
CA SER A 33 -27.83 -21.07 -13.54
C SER A 33 -26.72 -21.75 -12.71
N ALA A 34 -26.18 -22.88 -13.17
CA ALA A 34 -25.17 -23.63 -12.42
C ALA A 34 -23.79 -22.94 -12.38
N GLN A 35 -23.38 -22.26 -13.45
CA GLN A 35 -22.06 -21.60 -13.53
C GLN A 35 -21.94 -20.34 -12.66
N LYS A 36 -23.04 -19.61 -12.44
CA LYS A 36 -23.02 -18.37 -11.65
C LYS A 36 -22.97 -18.63 -10.14
N SER A 37 -23.46 -19.80 -9.69
CA SER A 37 -23.39 -20.22 -8.29
C SER A 37 -22.06 -20.87 -7.92
N THR A 38 -21.44 -21.63 -8.84
CA THR A 38 -20.13 -22.26 -8.61
C THR A 38 -18.97 -21.27 -8.64
N ALA A 39 -19.01 -20.27 -9.53
CA ALA A 39 -18.01 -19.21 -9.56
C ALA A 39 -18.03 -18.31 -8.31
N LYS A 40 -19.20 -18.11 -7.70
CA LYS A 40 -19.35 -17.33 -6.46
C LYS A 40 -18.95 -18.12 -5.21
N LYS A 41 -19.13 -19.45 -5.20
CA LYS A 41 -18.74 -20.32 -4.07
C LYS A 41 -17.23 -20.55 -3.93
N ALA A 42 -16.46 -20.42 -5.01
CA ALA A 42 -15.02 -20.64 -4.99
C ALA A 42 -14.21 -19.47 -4.37
N ALA A 43 -14.80 -18.27 -4.29
CA ALA A 43 -14.11 -17.07 -3.80
C ALA A 43 -14.06 -16.97 -2.26
N ASP A 44 -14.94 -17.68 -1.55
CA ASP A 44 -15.08 -17.60 -0.08
C ASP A 44 -14.64 -18.89 0.65
N GLN A 45 -13.99 -19.83 -0.04
CA GLN A 45 -13.47 -21.01 0.65
C GLN A 45 -12.29 -20.63 1.55
N ALA A 46 -12.39 -21.02 2.82
CA ALA A 46 -11.28 -20.89 3.75
C ALA A 46 -10.09 -21.77 3.31
N PRO A 47 -8.85 -21.32 3.50
CA PRO A 47 -7.67 -22.12 3.17
C PRO A 47 -7.61 -23.38 4.04
N THR A 48 -7.28 -24.50 3.41
CA THR A 48 -6.95 -25.74 4.11
C THR A 48 -5.64 -25.61 4.90
N ALA A 49 -5.40 -26.50 5.86
CA ALA A 49 -4.15 -26.52 6.62
C ALA A 49 -2.91 -26.76 5.74
N ALA A 50 -3.05 -27.55 4.67
CA ALA A 50 -1.98 -27.78 3.72
C ALA A 50 -1.65 -26.50 2.92
N GLU A 51 -2.67 -25.78 2.46
CA GLU A 51 -2.48 -24.51 1.74
C GLU A 51 -1.83 -23.44 2.63
N LYS A 52 -2.21 -23.36 3.91
CA LYS A 52 -1.55 -22.46 4.88
C LYS A 52 -0.05 -22.76 4.97
N LYS A 53 0.34 -24.03 5.10
CA LYS A 53 1.75 -24.44 5.14
C LYS A 53 2.52 -24.04 3.87
N VAL A 54 1.88 -24.12 2.70
CA VAL A 54 2.48 -23.67 1.43
C VAL A 54 2.71 -22.16 1.46
N VAL A 55 1.75 -21.37 1.95
CA VAL A 55 1.90 -19.92 2.08
C VAL A 55 3.01 -19.56 3.06
N ASP A 56 3.05 -20.19 4.24
CA ASP A 56 4.07 -19.92 5.27
C ASP A 56 5.48 -20.24 4.76
N ALA A 57 5.65 -21.36 4.05
CA ALA A 57 6.92 -21.74 3.44
C ALA A 57 7.36 -20.72 2.37
N GLU A 58 6.43 -20.23 1.55
CA GLU A 58 6.72 -19.23 0.54
C GLU A 58 7.08 -17.86 1.15
N ILE A 59 6.37 -17.44 2.21
CA ILE A 59 6.72 -16.22 2.97
C ILE A 59 8.15 -16.30 3.48
N LYS A 60 8.54 -17.42 4.09
CA LYS A 60 9.91 -17.63 4.58
C LYS A 60 10.91 -17.56 3.43
N ARG A 61 10.65 -18.26 2.33
CA ARG A 61 11.53 -18.28 1.15
C ARG A 61 11.74 -16.87 0.58
N VAL A 62 10.66 -16.09 0.44
CA VAL A 62 10.72 -14.73 -0.12
C VAL A 62 11.43 -13.77 0.84
N LYS A 63 11.14 -13.85 2.15
CA LYS A 63 11.84 -13.05 3.17
C LYS A 63 13.35 -13.28 3.14
N ASP A 64 13.78 -14.55 3.12
CA ASP A 64 15.20 -14.91 3.07
C ASP A 64 15.86 -14.45 1.76
N LEU A 65 15.14 -14.54 0.64
CA LEU A 65 15.63 -14.12 -0.66
C LEU A 65 15.80 -12.61 -0.74
N THR A 66 14.80 -11.84 -0.31
CA THR A 66 14.88 -10.37 -0.22
C THR A 66 16.01 -9.92 0.70
N ALA A 67 16.23 -10.57 1.84
CA ALA A 67 17.32 -10.23 2.73
C ALA A 67 18.70 -10.46 2.09
N LYS A 68 18.84 -11.52 1.27
CA LYS A 68 20.11 -11.86 0.59
C LYS A 68 20.40 -11.00 -0.63
N THR A 69 19.38 -10.71 -1.45
CA THR A 69 19.60 -10.04 -2.75
C THR A 69 19.25 -8.56 -2.74
N GLY A 70 18.44 -8.11 -1.77
CA GLY A 70 17.86 -6.76 -1.78
C GLY A 70 16.81 -6.56 -2.88
N ASP A 71 16.36 -7.63 -3.53
CA ASP A 71 15.35 -7.57 -4.58
C ASP A 71 13.94 -7.40 -4.02
N THR A 72 13.07 -6.84 -4.86
CA THR A 72 11.64 -6.73 -4.58
C THR A 72 10.89 -7.95 -5.11
N TYR A 73 10.05 -8.54 -4.26
CA TYR A 73 9.11 -9.59 -4.65
C TYR A 73 7.69 -9.19 -4.26
N VAL A 74 6.73 -9.55 -5.10
CA VAL A 74 5.31 -9.36 -4.82
C VAL A 74 4.62 -10.70 -4.80
N MET A 75 3.87 -10.92 -3.74
CA MET A 75 3.09 -12.13 -3.48
C MET A 75 1.62 -11.82 -3.65
N TYR A 76 0.96 -12.54 -4.54
CA TYR A 76 -0.50 -12.61 -4.67
C TYR A 76 -1.06 -13.74 -3.80
N TYR A 77 -2.06 -13.41 -2.98
CA TYR A 77 -2.75 -14.34 -2.10
C TYR A 77 -4.12 -14.66 -2.68
N LYS A 78 -4.39 -15.95 -2.90
CA LYS A 78 -5.73 -16.41 -3.24
C LYS A 78 -6.70 -16.14 -2.08
N TYR A 79 -6.24 -16.37 -0.85
CA TYR A 79 -7.01 -16.20 0.37
C TYR A 79 -6.57 -14.93 1.12
N LYS A 80 -7.31 -13.83 0.92
CA LYS A 80 -7.01 -12.53 1.55
C LYS A 80 -6.90 -12.59 3.07
N GLY A 81 -7.63 -13.50 3.72
CA GLY A 81 -7.56 -13.71 5.17
C GLY A 81 -6.20 -14.17 5.68
N LEU A 82 -5.30 -14.67 4.81
CA LEU A 82 -3.92 -15.00 5.16
C LEU A 82 -2.97 -13.79 5.13
N ASN A 83 -3.46 -12.62 4.70
CA ASN A 83 -2.67 -11.40 4.53
C ASN A 83 -3.50 -10.16 4.95
N SER A 84 -4.10 -10.22 6.14
CA SER A 84 -4.85 -9.09 6.74
C SER A 84 -5.94 -8.48 5.85
N GLY A 85 -6.56 -9.28 4.99
CA GLY A 85 -7.60 -8.83 4.06
C GLY A 85 -7.08 -8.29 2.72
N LEU A 86 -5.76 -8.24 2.52
CA LEU A 86 -5.11 -7.77 1.29
C LEU A 86 -4.78 -8.95 0.36
N ASP A 87 -4.95 -8.75 -0.94
CA ASP A 87 -4.59 -9.76 -1.95
C ASP A 87 -3.11 -9.73 -2.35
N LEU A 88 -2.38 -8.67 -1.96
CA LEU A 88 -0.96 -8.49 -2.27
C LEU A 88 -0.14 -8.23 -1.02
N ASN A 89 1.08 -8.75 -1.01
CA ASN A 89 2.12 -8.37 -0.06
C ASN A 89 3.43 -8.11 -0.81
N TYR A 90 4.21 -7.14 -0.36
CA TYR A 90 5.43 -6.68 -1.00
C TYR A 90 6.61 -6.90 -0.05
N TRP A 91 7.64 -7.57 -0.55
CA TRP A 91 8.88 -7.79 0.17
C TRP A 91 10.00 -7.01 -0.51
N GLY A 92 10.76 -6.23 0.27
CA GLY A 92 11.90 -5.46 -0.27
C GLY A 92 11.50 -4.31 -1.20
N LEU A 93 10.24 -3.88 -1.18
CA LEU A 93 9.79 -2.74 -2.00
C LEU A 93 10.32 -1.41 -1.47
N THR A 94 10.39 -1.30 -0.15
CA THR A 94 10.84 -0.10 0.56
C THR A 94 12.12 -0.44 1.32
N LYS A 95 13.16 0.36 1.12
CA LYS A 95 14.41 0.26 1.86
C LYS A 95 14.77 1.60 2.48
N GLU A 96 15.16 1.55 3.74
CA GLU A 96 15.69 2.69 4.48
C GLU A 96 17.22 2.68 4.48
N TYR A 97 17.79 3.87 4.59
CA TYR A 97 19.23 4.14 4.56
C TYR A 97 19.56 5.11 5.68
N ALA A 98 20.47 4.70 6.58
CA ALA A 98 20.98 5.56 7.65
C ALA A 98 22.11 6.48 7.18
N SER A 99 22.69 6.21 6.00
CA SER A 99 23.73 7.02 5.38
C SER A 99 23.21 7.67 4.10
N PHE A 100 23.53 8.96 3.92
CA PHE A 100 23.23 9.68 2.68
C PHE A 100 24.00 9.10 1.50
N ASP A 101 25.25 8.68 1.71
CA ASP A 101 26.09 8.13 0.64
C ASP A 101 25.56 6.78 0.15
N GLU A 102 25.12 5.91 1.07
CA GLU A 102 24.49 4.63 0.71
C GLU A 102 23.17 4.84 -0.05
N TYR A 103 22.37 5.81 0.40
CA TYR A 103 21.18 6.24 -0.30
C TYR A 103 21.53 6.71 -1.72
N LEU A 104 22.50 7.62 -1.85
CA LEU A 104 22.85 8.23 -3.12
C LEU A 104 23.42 7.18 -4.09
N GLN A 105 24.24 6.26 -3.60
CA GLN A 105 24.75 5.14 -4.39
C GLN A 105 23.62 4.29 -4.95
N LYS A 106 22.60 3.94 -4.14
CA LYS A 106 21.44 3.21 -4.66
C LYS A 106 20.61 4.07 -5.61
N ALA A 107 20.28 5.29 -5.22
CA ALA A 107 19.39 6.16 -5.98
C ALA A 107 19.96 6.46 -7.38
N SER A 108 21.28 6.59 -7.49
CA SER A 108 22.00 6.80 -8.76
C SER A 108 21.88 5.61 -9.75
N THR A 109 21.47 4.42 -9.29
CA THR A 109 21.17 3.28 -10.17
C THR A 109 19.78 3.35 -10.80
N LEU A 110 18.93 4.27 -10.32
CA LEU A 110 17.54 4.42 -10.75
C LEU A 110 17.42 5.51 -11.81
N LYS A 111 16.39 5.38 -12.64
CA LYS A 111 15.96 6.38 -13.60
C LYS A 111 15.13 7.46 -12.92
N GLY A 112 15.14 8.65 -13.52
CA GLY A 112 14.36 9.79 -13.10
C GLY A 112 15.07 10.66 -12.07
N VAL A 113 14.33 11.58 -11.47
CA VAL A 113 14.87 12.54 -10.50
C VAL A 113 15.24 11.84 -9.19
N ILE A 114 16.43 12.17 -8.68
CA ILE A 114 16.99 11.75 -7.39
C ILE A 114 17.03 12.97 -6.48
N LEU A 115 16.68 12.79 -5.20
CA LEU A 115 16.75 13.88 -4.22
C LEU A 115 18.20 14.09 -3.77
N GLN A 116 18.65 15.32 -3.78
CA GLN A 116 19.99 15.74 -3.34
C GLN A 116 19.93 16.28 -1.91
N LYS A 117 21.10 16.34 -1.26
CA LYS A 117 21.24 17.09 -0.02
C LYS A 117 21.06 18.59 -0.32
N PRO A 118 20.06 19.26 0.25
CA PRO A 118 19.89 20.69 0.03
C PRO A 118 21.03 21.45 0.72
N SER A 119 21.55 22.48 0.02
CA SER A 119 22.66 23.31 0.49
C SER A 119 22.22 24.42 1.47
N ASN A 120 20.92 24.60 1.66
CA ASN A 120 20.29 25.70 2.39
C ASN A 120 19.38 25.20 3.50
N LEU A 121 19.77 24.09 4.16
CA LEU A 121 19.08 23.64 5.36
C LEU A 121 19.19 24.69 6.47
N PRO A 122 18.16 24.85 7.32
CA PRO A 122 18.28 25.65 8.53
C PRO A 122 19.40 25.12 9.42
N GLU A 123 19.95 26.01 10.26
CA GLU A 123 21.01 25.65 11.20
C GLU A 123 20.60 24.49 12.11
N GLY A 124 21.55 23.61 12.42
CA GLY A 124 21.34 22.43 13.27
C GLY A 124 20.75 21.21 12.57
N TYR A 125 20.14 21.34 11.38
CA TYR A 125 19.58 20.19 10.67
C TYR A 125 20.68 19.32 10.06
N THR A 126 20.65 18.03 10.40
CA THR A 126 21.55 17.01 9.88
C THR A 126 20.76 15.86 9.25
N PHE A 127 21.37 15.13 8.32
CA PHE A 127 20.74 13.97 7.69
C PHE A 127 20.44 12.91 8.75
N SER A 128 19.19 12.44 8.79
CA SER A 128 18.73 11.40 9.72
C SER A 128 18.59 10.06 9.01
N LYS A 129 17.78 10.02 7.96
CA LYS A 129 17.55 8.81 7.17
C LYS A 129 17.00 9.13 5.78
N ALA A 130 17.13 8.16 4.88
CA ALA A 130 16.47 8.18 3.60
C ALA A 130 15.66 6.92 3.38
N ARG A 131 14.68 6.99 2.50
CA ARG A 131 13.84 5.88 2.06
C ARG A 131 13.72 5.91 0.55
N ILE A 132 13.79 4.74 -0.07
CA ILE A 132 13.43 4.54 -1.48
C ILE A 132 12.31 3.50 -1.53
N GLY A 133 11.22 3.83 -2.22
CA GLY A 133 10.08 2.96 -2.46
C GLY A 133 9.86 2.71 -3.96
N GLY A 134 9.71 1.43 -4.31
CA GLY A 134 9.31 1.01 -5.64
C GLY A 134 7.81 1.21 -5.92
N PRO A 135 7.36 0.84 -7.13
CA PRO A 135 5.98 1.06 -7.55
C PRO A 135 4.98 0.13 -6.86
N LEU A 136 3.87 0.71 -6.39
CA LEU A 136 2.77 -0.02 -5.73
C LEU A 136 1.68 -0.49 -6.73
N GLY A 137 1.70 0.00 -7.97
CA GLY A 137 0.66 -0.28 -8.97
C GLY A 137 1.19 -0.44 -10.39
N GLY A 138 0.29 -0.36 -11.35
CA GLY A 138 0.59 -0.45 -12.78
C GLY A 138 0.60 -1.88 -13.34
N LYS A 139 0.97 -1.99 -14.62
CA LYS A 139 0.79 -3.21 -15.42
C LYS A 139 1.37 -4.47 -14.77
N PHE A 140 2.53 -4.39 -14.14
CA PHE A 140 3.15 -5.53 -13.46
C PHE A 140 2.22 -6.13 -12.38
N ILE A 141 1.56 -5.27 -11.60
CA ILE A 141 0.66 -5.69 -10.53
C ILE A 141 -0.63 -6.27 -11.10
N ASP A 142 -1.15 -5.69 -12.18
CA ASP A 142 -2.34 -6.20 -12.87
C ASP A 142 -2.07 -7.59 -13.48
N ASP A 143 -0.92 -7.75 -14.15
CA ASP A 143 -0.48 -9.02 -14.73
C ASP A 143 -0.26 -10.08 -13.63
N LEU A 144 0.43 -9.72 -12.53
CA LEU A 144 0.63 -10.61 -11.38
C LEU A 144 -0.70 -11.12 -10.81
N ARG A 145 -1.68 -10.22 -10.63
CA ARG A 145 -3.01 -10.60 -10.15
C ARG A 145 -3.73 -11.53 -11.13
N ALA A 146 -3.65 -11.26 -12.43
CA ALA A 146 -4.26 -12.09 -13.46
C ALA A 146 -3.63 -13.49 -13.51
N GLU A 147 -2.30 -13.56 -13.51
CA GLU A 147 -1.53 -14.81 -13.48
C GLU A 147 -1.78 -15.59 -12.17
N GLY A 148 -1.78 -14.89 -11.03
CA GLY A 148 -2.05 -15.48 -9.72
C GLY A 148 -3.43 -16.11 -9.64
N LYS A 149 -4.48 -15.42 -10.11
CA LYS A 149 -5.84 -15.97 -10.24
C LYS A 149 -5.88 -17.20 -11.14
N LYS A 150 -5.23 -17.13 -12.31
CA LYS A 150 -5.17 -18.25 -13.28
C LYS A 150 -4.42 -19.47 -12.74
N SER A 151 -3.42 -19.26 -11.88
CA SER A 151 -2.59 -20.33 -11.34
C SER A 151 -3.36 -21.29 -10.41
N GLY A 152 -4.43 -20.82 -9.76
CA GLY A 152 -5.18 -21.56 -8.74
C GLY A 152 -4.42 -21.85 -7.44
N LYS A 153 -3.13 -21.46 -7.36
CA LYS A 153 -2.27 -21.70 -6.21
C LYS A 153 -2.71 -20.85 -5.01
N PRO A 154 -2.49 -21.31 -3.77
CA PRO A 154 -2.81 -20.52 -2.58
C PRO A 154 -2.02 -19.21 -2.51
N VAL A 155 -0.81 -19.20 -3.07
CA VAL A 155 0.06 -18.03 -3.21
C VAL A 155 0.81 -18.07 -4.55
N PHE A 156 1.05 -16.91 -5.14
CA PHE A 156 1.81 -16.75 -6.39
C PHE A 156 2.76 -15.56 -6.27
N THR A 157 4.05 -15.79 -6.53
CA THR A 157 5.10 -14.79 -6.29
C THR A 157 5.84 -14.47 -7.57
N LYS A 158 6.12 -13.20 -7.84
CA LYS A 158 7.09 -12.78 -8.88
C LYS A 158 8.06 -11.74 -8.34
N LYS A 159 9.29 -11.77 -8.86
CA LYS A 159 10.26 -10.69 -8.71
C LYS A 159 9.74 -9.47 -9.48
N MET A 160 9.82 -8.29 -8.88
CA MET A 160 9.51 -7.03 -9.54
C MET A 160 10.81 -6.32 -9.92
N ASP A 161 11.08 -6.26 -11.22
CA ASP A 161 12.20 -5.50 -11.75
C ASP A 161 11.74 -4.06 -12.05
N TRP A 162 11.95 -3.17 -11.10
CA TRP A 162 11.68 -1.74 -11.28
C TRP A 162 12.99 -0.96 -11.39
N LYS A 163 12.99 0.03 -12.28
CA LYS A 163 14.15 0.90 -12.56
C LYS A 163 13.91 2.35 -12.18
N GLU A 164 12.72 2.69 -11.70
CA GLU A 164 12.32 4.03 -11.32
C GLU A 164 11.59 3.95 -9.98
N ALA A 165 12.02 4.76 -9.00
CA ALA A 165 11.35 4.83 -7.72
C ALA A 165 10.08 5.67 -7.82
N ASP A 166 8.99 5.16 -7.26
CA ASP A 166 7.74 5.91 -7.12
C ASP A 166 7.76 6.81 -5.87
N ASP A 167 8.58 6.47 -4.88
CA ASP A 167 8.79 7.24 -3.65
C ASP A 167 10.28 7.37 -3.34
N ILE A 168 10.71 8.58 -3.00
CA ILE A 168 12.00 8.83 -2.35
C ILE A 168 11.76 9.83 -1.23
N ARG A 169 12.25 9.57 -0.03
CA ARG A 169 12.14 10.50 1.10
C ARG A 169 13.49 10.70 1.77
N LEU A 170 13.89 11.94 1.97
CA LEU A 170 15.05 12.34 2.79
C LEU A 170 14.53 13.00 4.05
N GLU A 171 15.01 12.57 5.21
CA GLU A 171 14.67 13.16 6.50
C GLU A 171 15.91 13.77 7.15
N TYR A 172 15.72 14.96 7.72
CA TYR A 172 16.70 15.74 8.44
C TYR A 172 16.14 16.11 9.81
N THR A 173 17.00 16.19 10.81
CA THR A 173 16.61 16.58 12.17
C THR A 173 17.65 17.46 12.82
N ASN A 174 17.20 18.37 13.69
CA ASN A 174 18.02 19.15 14.61
C ASN A 174 17.97 18.59 16.05
N GLY A 175 17.33 17.43 16.26
CA GLY A 175 17.11 16.79 17.58
C GLY A 175 15.72 17.02 18.15
N GLU A 176 15.04 18.11 17.79
CA GLU A 176 13.69 18.45 18.26
C GLU A 176 12.65 18.34 17.13
N ASP A 177 12.99 18.92 15.99
CA ASP A 177 12.18 18.97 14.79
C ASP A 177 12.70 17.99 13.72
N THR A 178 11.79 17.62 12.84
CA THR A 178 12.06 16.84 11.63
C THR A 178 11.61 17.61 10.40
N LEU A 179 12.49 17.70 9.41
CA LEU A 179 12.23 18.18 8.08
C LEU A 179 12.36 17.01 7.11
N ALA A 180 11.35 16.80 6.27
CA ALA A 180 11.36 15.72 5.30
C ALA A 180 11.02 16.21 3.90
N ILE A 181 11.82 15.77 2.94
CA ILE A 181 11.71 16.08 1.52
C ILE A 181 11.32 14.79 0.81
N THR A 182 10.23 14.82 0.07
CA THR A 182 9.65 13.61 -0.56
C THR A 182 9.45 13.82 -2.05
N LYS A 183 9.82 12.84 -2.86
CA LYS A 183 9.37 12.63 -4.24
C LYS A 183 8.27 11.58 -4.19
N PHE A 184 7.16 11.82 -4.87
CA PHE A 184 6.02 10.90 -4.93
C PHE A 184 5.39 10.88 -6.32
N VAL A 185 4.64 9.83 -6.65
CA VAL A 185 3.82 9.78 -7.88
C VAL A 185 2.56 10.62 -7.70
N VAL A 186 2.28 11.51 -8.65
CA VAL A 186 1.03 12.27 -8.69
C VAL A 186 -0.10 11.37 -9.20
N ASP A 187 -1.20 11.29 -8.46
CA ASP A 187 -2.39 10.58 -8.94
C ASP A 187 -2.93 11.28 -10.19
N ALA A 188 -3.16 10.51 -11.25
CA ALA A 188 -3.75 11.00 -12.50
C ALA A 188 -5.12 11.68 -12.28
N LYS A 189 -5.85 11.31 -11.22
CA LYS A 189 -7.16 11.88 -10.87
C LYS A 189 -7.09 13.23 -10.18
N GLU A 190 -5.99 13.56 -9.50
CA GLU A 190 -5.85 14.83 -8.77
C GLU A 190 -5.54 16.02 -9.68
N GLY A 191 -5.41 15.77 -10.99
CA GLY A 191 -5.05 16.76 -11.97
C GLY A 191 -3.57 17.16 -11.85
N LYS A 192 -2.94 17.42 -12.98
CA LYS A 192 -1.55 17.88 -13.04
C LYS A 192 -1.47 19.34 -12.60
N LYS A 193 -1.40 19.59 -11.29
CA LYS A 193 -1.14 20.94 -10.77
C LYS A 193 0.26 21.39 -11.22
N LYS A 194 0.45 22.69 -11.38
CA LYS A 194 1.73 23.29 -11.72
C LYS A 194 2.07 24.38 -10.72
N GLY A 195 3.29 24.35 -10.20
CA GLY A 195 3.77 25.31 -9.21
C GLY A 195 3.75 24.76 -7.79
N TYR A 196 3.73 25.68 -6.82
CA TYR A 196 3.82 25.39 -5.40
C TYR A 196 2.46 25.57 -4.72
N PHE A 197 2.06 24.61 -3.90
CA PHE A 197 0.79 24.65 -3.18
C PHE A 197 0.95 24.07 -1.78
N ASP A 198 0.24 24.66 -0.84
CA ASP A 198 0.20 24.23 0.56
C ASP A 198 -0.80 23.07 0.72
N ASP A 199 -0.69 22.31 1.82
CA ASP A 199 -1.77 21.40 2.19
C ASP A 199 -3.03 22.16 2.64
N ASN A 200 -4.17 21.46 2.57
CA ASN A 200 -5.43 21.96 3.10
C ASN A 200 -5.73 21.38 4.50
N LEU A 201 -4.71 20.87 5.19
CA LEU A 201 -4.89 20.23 6.49
C LEU A 201 -4.97 21.29 7.59
N PRO A 202 -5.70 21.04 8.68
CA PRO A 202 -5.74 21.96 9.80
C PRO A 202 -4.34 22.19 10.37
N ALA A 203 -3.98 23.47 10.58
CA ALA A 203 -2.64 23.89 10.99
C ALA A 203 -2.15 23.26 12.31
N ASN A 204 -3.05 22.71 13.12
CA ASN A 204 -2.79 22.10 14.41
C ASN A 204 -2.58 20.57 14.38
N ILE A 205 -2.67 19.91 13.21
CA ILE A 205 -2.74 18.43 13.15
C ILE A 205 -1.52 17.80 12.45
N PHE A 206 -0.78 18.50 11.58
CA PHE A 206 0.35 17.91 10.84
C PHE A 206 1.46 18.92 10.54
N PRO A 207 2.71 18.47 10.28
CA PRO A 207 3.76 19.35 9.77
C PRO A 207 3.27 20.03 8.49
N LYS A 208 3.31 21.36 8.44
CA LYS A 208 2.83 22.16 7.29
C LYS A 208 3.59 21.76 6.02
N TYR A 209 2.91 21.15 5.04
CA TYR A 209 3.50 20.73 3.77
C TYR A 209 3.53 21.89 2.76
N ILE A 210 4.62 21.98 2.01
CA ILE A 210 4.61 22.58 0.68
C ILE A 210 4.79 21.48 -0.35
N TYR A 211 4.00 21.51 -1.41
CA TYR A 211 4.12 20.64 -2.56
C TYR A 211 4.60 21.41 -3.78
N TRP A 212 5.32 20.73 -4.65
CA TRP A 212 5.76 21.20 -5.96
C TRP A 212 5.43 20.17 -7.02
N GLN A 213 4.69 20.58 -8.05
CA GLN A 213 4.45 19.79 -9.25
C GLN A 213 4.78 20.60 -10.51
N ASP A 214 5.20 19.91 -11.57
CA ASP A 214 5.54 20.47 -12.87
C ASP A 214 4.74 19.85 -14.02
N SER A 215 3.56 19.30 -13.71
CA SER A 215 2.72 18.54 -14.64
C SER A 215 3.33 17.21 -15.14
N GLY A 216 4.46 16.79 -14.55
CA GLY A 216 5.05 15.48 -14.75
C GLY A 216 4.32 14.35 -14.03
N LYS A 217 4.91 13.14 -14.09
CA LYS A 217 4.46 11.95 -13.33
C LYS A 217 4.71 12.13 -11.81
N PHE A 218 5.71 12.92 -11.45
CA PHE A 218 6.17 13.05 -10.07
C PHE A 218 5.86 14.44 -9.50
N GLY A 219 5.52 14.44 -8.22
CA GLY A 219 5.47 15.61 -7.37
C GLY A 219 6.57 15.53 -6.32
N TYR A 220 6.86 16.68 -5.73
CA TYR A 220 7.81 16.81 -4.64
C TYR A 220 7.15 17.55 -3.49
N SER A 221 7.56 17.28 -2.26
CA SER A 221 7.05 18.00 -1.10
C SER A 221 8.13 18.20 -0.06
N LEU A 222 7.95 19.22 0.77
CA LEU A 222 8.68 19.40 2.01
C LEU A 222 7.68 19.55 3.15
N SER A 223 7.84 18.72 4.17
CA SER A 223 7.10 18.81 5.45
C SER A 223 8.09 19.10 6.57
N THR A 224 7.70 19.90 7.55
CA THR A 224 8.52 20.16 8.73
C THR A 224 7.68 20.42 9.97
N SER A 225 8.17 20.01 11.14
CA SER A 225 7.58 20.31 12.45
C SER A 225 7.93 21.71 12.94
N SER A 226 9.05 22.27 12.48
CA SER A 226 9.46 23.64 12.79
C SER A 226 8.63 24.69 12.06
N ASP A 227 8.53 25.88 12.64
CA ASP A 227 7.84 27.02 12.02
C ASP A 227 8.75 27.78 11.05
N ILE A 228 9.18 27.11 9.98
CA ILE A 228 9.88 27.78 8.86
C ILE A 228 8.89 28.36 7.87
N THR A 229 9.25 29.51 7.28
CA THR A 229 8.41 30.23 6.32
C THR A 229 8.16 29.43 5.05
N ARG A 230 7.07 29.73 4.36
CA ARG A 230 6.72 29.09 3.08
C ARG A 230 7.83 29.26 2.04
N GLU A 231 8.41 30.46 1.96
CA GLU A 231 9.49 30.81 1.04
C GLU A 231 10.73 29.97 1.32
N GLN A 232 11.12 29.80 2.59
CA GLN A 232 12.23 28.93 2.97
C GLN A 232 11.98 27.47 2.55
N LYS A 233 10.77 26.94 2.75
CA LYS A 233 10.44 25.57 2.31
C LYS A 233 10.60 25.40 0.81
N ILE A 234 10.13 26.39 0.03
CA ILE A 234 10.25 26.38 -1.43
C ILE A 234 11.72 26.35 -1.86
N GLU A 235 12.56 27.21 -1.27
CA GLU A 235 13.98 27.26 -1.61
C GLU A 235 14.73 26.00 -1.20
N ILE A 236 14.41 25.39 -0.06
CA ILE A 236 14.98 24.10 0.35
C ILE A 236 14.57 23.00 -0.62
N LEU A 237 13.29 22.95 -1.00
CA LEU A 237 12.76 21.96 -1.92
C LEU A 237 13.40 22.07 -3.31
N LYS A 238 13.58 23.28 -3.83
CA LYS A 238 14.32 23.53 -5.10
C LYS A 238 15.76 23.04 -5.02
N SER A 239 16.44 23.29 -3.91
CA SER A 239 17.83 22.86 -3.72
C SER A 239 17.98 21.34 -3.69
N ALA A 240 17.00 20.63 -3.13
CA ALA A 240 16.99 19.17 -3.08
C ALA A 240 16.59 18.51 -4.41
N VAL A 241 15.68 19.13 -5.16
CA VAL A 241 15.17 18.60 -6.45
C VAL A 241 15.92 19.33 -7.58
N LYS A 242 17.23 19.09 -7.69
CA LYS A 242 18.01 19.59 -8.84
C LYS A 242 17.53 18.89 -10.11
N LYS A 243 16.95 19.66 -11.03
CA LYS A 243 16.51 19.21 -12.34
C LYS A 243 17.59 19.49 -13.39
#